data_AF-W6A6M5-F1
#
_entry.id   AF-W6A6M5-F1
#
_cell.length_a   1.000
_cell.length_b   1.000
_cell.length_c   1.000
_cell.angle_alpha   90.00
_cell.angle_beta   90.00
_cell.angle_gamma   90.00
#
_symmetry.space_group_name_H-M   'P 1'
#
loop_
_entity.id
_entity.type
_entity.pdbx_description
1 polymer ?
#
loop_
_entity_poly.entity_id
_entity_poly.type
_entity_poly.pdbx_seq_one_letter_code
_entity_poly.pdbx_strand_id
1 'polypeptide(L)'
;MSEKVYQLNSEQIGAVSFDEPWFLCHVEIEESDQPFQIFFPSLELGIKKFAPFFEENVISKWQALGPEGEAKIQRLRDYLLTTWWNPGVETMREAMFQQYAYPEFRDKSGTELINDGFDFMAVTIGHITLRHNKMHFYFEGLHISARVVDKFLAVNFWDKVKTEALSLLGTTVLK
;
A
#
# COMPACT_ATOMS: atom_id res chain seq x y z
N MET A 1 3.13 2.70 29.83
CA MET A 1 2.53 4.04 29.64
C MET A 1 1.03 3.84 29.58
N SER A 2 0.24 4.50 30.44
CA SER A 2 -1.22 4.38 30.42
C SER A 2 -1.76 4.86 29.07
N GLU A 3 -2.74 4.15 28.52
CA GLU A 3 -3.45 4.55 27.30
C GLU A 3 -4.04 5.96 27.50
N LYS A 4 -3.42 6.95 26.87
CA LYS A 4 -4.00 8.30 26.80
C LYS A 4 -5.09 8.28 25.75
N VAL A 5 -6.34 8.27 26.18
CA VAL A 5 -7.49 8.50 25.30
C VAL A 5 -7.51 9.98 24.94
N TYR A 6 -7.14 10.30 23.70
CA TYR A 6 -7.27 11.66 23.17
C TYR A 6 -8.70 11.88 22.70
N GLN A 7 -9.47 12.70 23.41
CA GLN A 7 -10.75 13.21 22.89
C GLN A 7 -10.45 14.22 21.78
N LEU A 8 -10.63 13.81 20.53
CA LEU A 8 -10.51 14.68 19.37
C LEU A 8 -11.80 15.50 19.22
N ASN A 9 -11.69 16.83 19.22
CA ASN A 9 -12.79 17.71 18.86
C ASN A 9 -12.75 18.00 17.34
N SER A 10 -13.88 18.35 16.73
CA SER A 10 -13.99 18.55 15.27
C SER A 10 -13.05 19.63 14.72
N GLU A 11 -12.64 20.57 15.56
CA GLU A 11 -11.68 21.64 15.24
C GLU A 11 -10.23 21.13 15.09
N GLN A 12 -9.92 19.94 15.63
CA GLN A 12 -8.61 19.30 15.51
C GLN A 12 -8.45 18.45 14.24
N ILE A 13 -9.54 18.25 13.49
CA ILE A 13 -9.55 17.43 12.26
C ILE A 13 -9.49 18.36 11.05
N GLY A 14 -8.34 18.38 10.38
CA GLY A 14 -8.13 19.13 9.14
C GLY A 14 -8.10 18.21 7.93
N ALA A 15 -8.53 18.70 6.77
CA ALA A 15 -8.28 18.04 5.49
C ALA A 15 -6.95 18.53 4.92
N VAL A 16 -5.99 17.62 4.77
CA VAL A 16 -4.74 17.90 4.06
C VAL A 16 -4.96 17.49 2.62
N SER A 17 -4.78 18.44 1.70
CA SER A 17 -4.84 18.20 0.26
C SER A 17 -3.44 18.09 -0.30
N PHE A 18 -3.27 17.29 -1.34
CA PHE A 18 -1.99 17.05 -2.00
C PHE A 18 -1.97 17.69 -3.39
N ASP A 19 -0.80 18.16 -3.82
CA ASP A 19 -0.61 18.73 -5.15
C ASP A 19 -0.80 17.70 -6.26
N GLU A 20 -0.44 16.44 -5.98
CA GLU A 20 -0.67 15.27 -6.84
C GLU A 20 -1.38 14.17 -6.04
N PRO A 21 -2.18 13.28 -6.65
CA PRO A 21 -2.81 12.18 -5.92
C PRO A 21 -1.79 11.19 -5.35
N TRP A 22 -1.84 10.96 -4.04
CA TRP A 22 -0.97 10.01 -3.34
C TRP A 22 -1.49 8.59 -3.45
N PHE A 23 -0.57 7.63 -3.56
CA PHE A 23 -0.88 6.21 -3.50
C PHE A 23 -0.67 5.69 -2.07
N LEU A 24 -1.73 5.13 -1.49
CA LEU A 24 -1.79 4.59 -0.15
C LEU A 24 -1.97 3.09 -0.26
N CYS A 25 -1.17 2.33 0.48
CA CYS A 25 -1.34 0.90 0.58
C CYS A 25 -1.22 0.44 2.02
N HIS A 26 -2.12 -0.46 2.40
CA HIS A 26 -2.20 -1.11 3.69
C HIS A 26 -2.10 -2.61 3.45
N VAL A 27 -1.24 -3.29 4.20
CA VAL A 27 -0.99 -4.72 4.06
C VAL A 27 -1.07 -5.38 5.43
N GLU A 28 -1.85 -6.45 5.51
CA GLU A 28 -1.96 -7.34 6.66
C GLU A 28 -1.57 -8.74 6.21
N ILE A 29 -0.78 -9.43 7.03
CA ILE A 29 -0.48 -10.85 6.87
C ILE A 29 -0.66 -11.54 8.22
N GLU A 30 -1.09 -12.79 8.21
CA GLU A 30 -1.27 -13.59 9.42
C GLU A 30 0.02 -13.75 10.23
N GLU A 31 1.17 -13.73 9.54
CA GLU A 31 2.49 -13.86 10.15
C GLU A 31 3.01 -12.56 10.80
N SER A 32 2.19 -11.50 10.86
CA SER A 32 2.56 -10.22 11.48
C SER A 32 1.50 -9.72 12.45
N ASP A 33 1.95 -9.33 13.65
CA ASP A 33 1.09 -8.77 14.69
C ASP A 33 0.60 -7.34 14.36
N GLN A 34 1.20 -6.67 13.38
CA GLN A 34 0.85 -5.29 13.02
C GLN A 34 0.70 -5.12 11.50
N PRO A 35 -0.31 -4.37 11.05
CA PRO A 35 -0.42 -4.00 9.65
C PRO A 35 0.73 -3.09 9.22
N PHE A 36 1.10 -3.19 7.96
CA PHE A 36 2.06 -2.31 7.31
C PHE A 36 1.32 -1.26 6.47
N GLN A 37 1.67 0.00 6.61
CA GLN A 37 1.12 1.09 5.82
C GLN A 37 2.21 1.85 5.11
N ILE A 38 1.99 2.12 3.82
CA ILE A 38 2.90 2.93 3.00
C ILE A 38 2.14 4.01 2.26
N PHE A 39 2.84 5.12 2.06
CA PHE A 39 2.33 6.31 1.43
C PHE A 39 3.37 6.74 0.40
N PHE A 40 2.97 6.81 -0.86
CA PHE A 40 3.80 7.33 -1.94
C PHE A 40 3.18 8.62 -2.50
N PRO A 41 3.98 9.68 -2.70
CA PRO A 41 3.50 10.96 -3.23
C PRO A 41 2.98 10.93 -4.67
N SER A 42 2.95 9.78 -5.34
CA SER A 42 2.28 9.58 -6.63
C SER A 42 2.00 8.11 -6.90
N LEU A 43 1.09 7.82 -7.83
CA LEU A 43 0.85 6.46 -8.32
C LEU A 43 2.08 5.87 -9.01
N GLU A 44 2.81 6.68 -9.78
CA GLU A 44 4.02 6.24 -10.49
C GLU A 44 5.09 5.76 -9.51
N LEU A 45 5.36 6.54 -8.47
CA LEU A 45 6.31 6.15 -7.44
C LEU A 45 5.83 4.92 -6.67
N GLY A 46 4.51 4.84 -6.43
CA GLY A 46 3.86 3.67 -5.87
C GLY A 46 4.19 2.40 -6.66
N ILE A 47 3.96 2.40 -7.98
CA ILE A 47 4.23 1.24 -8.84
C ILE A 47 5.71 0.85 -8.82
N LYS A 48 6.61 1.83 -8.89
CA LYS A 48 8.06 1.60 -8.89
C LYS A 48 8.59 1.03 -7.57
N LYS A 49 7.92 1.31 -6.45
CA LYS A 49 8.38 0.96 -5.09
C LYS A 49 7.53 -0.11 -4.42
N PHE A 50 6.40 -0.50 -5.01
CA PHE A 50 5.51 -1.50 -4.41
C PHE A 50 6.14 -2.89 -4.37
N ALA A 51 6.82 -3.30 -5.44
CA ALA A 51 7.50 -4.60 -5.51
C ALA A 51 8.50 -4.85 -4.35
N PRO A 52 9.52 -3.98 -4.13
CA PRO A 52 10.46 -4.21 -3.04
C PRO A 52 9.79 -4.15 -1.65
N PHE A 53 8.78 -3.29 -1.48
CA PHE A 53 8.00 -3.26 -0.25
C PHE A 53 7.25 -4.58 0.01
N PHE A 54 6.60 -5.12 -1.03
CA PHE A 54 5.86 -6.38 -0.94
C PHE A 54 6.82 -7.55 -0.66
N GLU A 55 7.99 -7.56 -1.30
CA GLU A 55 9.00 -8.57 -1.05
C GLU A 55 9.52 -8.54 0.40
N GLU A 56 9.82 -7.36 0.94
CA GLU A 56 10.31 -7.19 2.31
C GLU A 56 9.25 -7.59 3.36
N ASN A 57 7.99 -7.17 3.15
CA ASN A 57 6.96 -7.25 4.19
C ASN A 57 6.06 -8.47 4.07
N VAL A 58 6.00 -9.13 2.90
CA VAL A 58 5.18 -10.32 2.67
C VAL A 58 6.07 -11.51 2.33
N ILE A 59 6.81 -11.45 1.22
CA ILE A 59 7.56 -12.60 0.72
C ILE A 59 8.62 -13.05 1.69
N SER A 60 9.45 -12.14 2.19
CA SER A 60 10.52 -12.46 3.15
C SER A 60 9.97 -13.10 4.44
N LYS A 61 8.75 -12.70 4.86
CA LYS A 61 8.09 -13.27 6.03
C LYS A 61 7.59 -14.69 5.77
N TRP A 62 7.01 -14.93 4.60
CA TRP A 62 6.62 -16.28 4.19
C TRP A 62 7.83 -17.18 3.99
N GLN A 63 8.89 -16.72 3.34
CA GLN A 63 10.12 -17.50 3.17
C GLN A 63 10.75 -17.93 4.50
N ALA A 64 10.62 -17.10 5.56
CA ALA A 64 11.08 -17.45 6.90
C ALA A 64 10.33 -18.65 7.53
N LEU A 65 9.15 -19.03 7.02
CA LEU A 65 8.42 -20.24 7.41
C LEU A 65 9.00 -21.52 6.79
N GLY A 66 10.00 -21.41 5.90
CA GLY A 66 10.61 -22.55 5.23
C GLY A 66 9.68 -23.20 4.20
N PRO A 67 9.63 -24.55 4.10
CA PRO A 67 8.91 -25.24 3.03
C PRO A 67 7.41 -24.90 2.92
N GLU A 68 6.76 -24.61 4.04
CA GLU A 68 5.35 -24.23 4.06
C GLU A 68 5.12 -22.86 3.41
N GLY A 69 6.01 -21.91 3.68
CA GLY A 69 5.97 -20.58 3.09
C GLY A 69 6.24 -20.59 1.59
N GLU A 70 7.21 -21.38 1.14
CA GLU A 70 7.46 -21.57 -0.30
C GLU A 70 6.25 -22.19 -1.01
N ALA A 71 5.58 -23.16 -0.38
CA ALA A 71 4.34 -23.72 -0.90
C ALA A 71 3.21 -22.67 -0.95
N LYS A 72 3.14 -21.77 0.04
CA LYS A 72 2.18 -20.65 0.08
C LYS A 72 2.42 -19.65 -1.05
N ILE A 73 3.69 -19.31 -1.32
CA ILE A 73 4.08 -18.47 -2.46
C ILE A 73 3.69 -19.13 -3.79
N GLN A 74 3.94 -20.42 -3.95
CA GLN A 74 3.53 -21.13 -5.16
C GLN A 74 2.01 -21.13 -5.34
N ARG A 75 1.23 -21.35 -4.26
CA ARG A 75 -0.23 -21.25 -4.32
C ARG A 75 -0.70 -19.84 -4.69
N LEU A 76 0.00 -18.78 -4.25
CA LEU A 76 -0.30 -17.41 -4.67
C LEU A 76 -0.08 -17.24 -6.18
N ARG A 77 1.02 -17.75 -6.72
CA ARG A 77 1.29 -17.74 -8.17
C ARG A 77 0.19 -18.46 -8.93
N ASP A 78 -0.16 -19.66 -8.51
CA ASP A 78 -1.21 -20.46 -9.13
C ASP A 78 -2.57 -19.76 -9.04
N TYR A 79 -2.88 -19.14 -7.90
CA TYR A 79 -4.11 -18.35 -7.71
C TYR A 79 -4.18 -17.17 -8.69
N LEU A 80 -3.09 -16.44 -8.88
CA LEU A 80 -3.03 -15.35 -9.84
C LEU A 80 -3.22 -15.85 -11.29
N LEU A 81 -2.55 -16.95 -11.65
CA LEU A 81 -2.60 -17.51 -13.00
C LEU A 81 -3.92 -18.21 -13.33
N THR A 82 -4.69 -18.65 -12.33
CA THR A 82 -5.97 -19.33 -12.54
C THR A 82 -7.17 -18.41 -12.36
N THR A 83 -7.15 -17.56 -11.34
CA THR A 83 -8.30 -16.71 -10.97
C THR A 83 -8.20 -15.33 -11.58
N TRP A 84 -6.98 -14.77 -11.64
CA TRP A 84 -6.73 -13.40 -12.07
C TRP A 84 -5.94 -13.32 -13.37
N TRP A 85 -6.00 -14.37 -14.19
CA TRP A 85 -5.34 -14.37 -15.50
C TRP A 85 -5.77 -13.16 -16.34
N ASN A 86 -7.08 -12.98 -16.45
CA ASN A 86 -7.72 -11.83 -17.07
C ASN A 86 -9.10 -11.60 -16.42
N PRO A 87 -9.39 -10.43 -15.85
CA PRO A 87 -8.50 -9.26 -15.71
C PRO A 87 -7.45 -9.46 -14.60
N GLY A 88 -6.25 -8.92 -14.76
CA GLY A 88 -5.17 -9.05 -13.78
C GLY A 88 -3.80 -9.19 -14.44
N VAL A 89 -3.34 -10.44 -14.61
CA VAL A 89 -2.02 -10.77 -15.16
C VAL A 89 -1.84 -10.20 -16.56
N GLU A 90 -2.73 -10.51 -17.50
CA GLU A 90 -2.60 -10.05 -18.89
C GLU A 90 -2.79 -8.53 -19.02
N THR A 91 -3.75 -7.96 -18.30
CA THR A 91 -3.99 -6.51 -18.34
C THR A 91 -2.84 -5.73 -17.71
N MET A 92 -2.18 -6.27 -16.68
CA MET A 92 -1.00 -5.65 -16.11
C MET A 92 0.22 -5.79 -17.03
N ARG A 93 0.40 -6.94 -17.69
CA ARG A 93 1.45 -7.13 -18.71
C ARG A 93 1.32 -6.08 -19.82
N GLU A 94 0.10 -5.90 -20.34
CA GLU A 94 -0.18 -4.87 -21.35
C GLU A 94 0.09 -3.46 -20.84
N ALA A 95 -0.32 -3.15 -19.60
CA ALA A 95 -0.06 -1.85 -18.99
C ALA A 95 1.44 -1.58 -18.80
N MET A 96 2.24 -2.57 -18.40
CA MET A 96 3.69 -2.45 -18.27
C MET A 96 4.34 -2.07 -19.61
N PHE A 97 3.90 -2.71 -20.70
CA PHE A 97 4.38 -2.40 -22.04
C PHE A 97 3.91 -1.02 -22.54
N GLN A 98 2.60 -0.77 -22.49
CA GLN A 98 1.98 0.38 -23.18
C GLN A 98 2.01 1.68 -22.37
N GLN A 99 1.91 1.60 -21.04
CA GLN A 99 1.75 2.77 -20.16
C GLN A 99 3.02 3.07 -19.39
N TYR A 100 3.72 2.03 -18.93
CA TYR A 100 4.93 2.19 -18.11
C TYR A 100 6.25 2.02 -18.88
N ALA A 101 6.17 1.84 -20.21
CA ALA A 101 7.31 1.82 -21.13
C ALA A 101 8.39 0.75 -20.84
N TYR A 102 7.95 -0.46 -20.49
CA TYR A 102 8.81 -1.65 -20.34
C TYR A 102 8.69 -2.57 -21.58
N PRO A 103 9.48 -2.35 -22.64
CA PRO A 103 9.35 -3.07 -23.92
C PRO A 103 9.57 -4.59 -23.81
N GLU A 104 10.36 -5.03 -22.82
CA GLU A 104 10.67 -6.43 -22.56
C GLU A 104 9.45 -7.28 -22.14
N PHE A 105 8.35 -6.65 -21.75
CA PHE A 105 7.10 -7.32 -21.39
C PHE A 105 6.24 -7.68 -22.60
N ARG A 106 6.60 -7.19 -23.80
CA ARG A 106 5.86 -7.47 -25.03
C ARG A 106 5.93 -8.95 -25.43
N ASP A 107 7.12 -9.52 -25.33
CA ASP A 107 7.44 -10.84 -25.87
C ASP A 107 7.42 -11.95 -24.80
N LYS A 108 7.26 -11.59 -23.52
CA LYS A 108 7.07 -12.54 -22.41
C LYS A 108 5.59 -12.81 -22.18
N SER A 109 5.24 -14.06 -21.86
CA SER A 109 3.89 -14.41 -21.41
C SER A 109 3.64 -13.99 -19.95
N GLY A 110 2.38 -13.76 -19.57
CA GLY A 110 2.03 -13.50 -18.18
C GLY A 110 2.48 -14.59 -17.22
N THR A 111 2.43 -15.86 -17.65
CA THR A 111 2.90 -17.02 -16.89
C THR A 111 4.39 -16.97 -16.61
N GLU A 112 5.21 -16.65 -17.62
CA GLU A 112 6.66 -16.51 -17.44
C GLU A 112 6.96 -15.38 -16.45
N LEU A 113 6.30 -14.22 -16.60
CA LEU A 113 6.54 -13.06 -15.76
C LEU A 113 6.16 -13.29 -14.30
N ILE A 114 5.04 -13.96 -14.01
CA ILE A 114 4.65 -14.31 -12.63
C ILE A 114 5.66 -15.27 -12.00
N ASN A 115 6.31 -16.13 -12.81
CA ASN A 115 7.25 -17.11 -12.32
C ASN A 115 8.71 -16.62 -12.21
N ASP A 116 9.09 -15.58 -12.97
CA ASP A 116 10.45 -15.02 -13.07
C ASP A 116 10.97 -14.43 -11.74
N GLY A 117 10.07 -14.01 -10.86
CA GLY A 117 10.43 -13.40 -9.58
C GLY A 117 9.21 -12.93 -8.80
N PHE A 118 9.37 -11.91 -7.95
CA PHE A 118 8.27 -11.35 -7.16
C PHE A 118 7.81 -9.98 -7.67
N ASP A 119 8.62 -9.29 -8.47
CA ASP A 119 8.31 -7.94 -8.95
C ASP A 119 7.01 -7.88 -9.75
N PHE A 120 6.91 -8.70 -10.81
CA PHE A 120 5.71 -8.71 -11.64
C PHE A 120 4.49 -9.22 -10.87
N MET A 121 4.69 -10.19 -9.98
CA MET A 121 3.66 -10.70 -9.09
C MET A 121 3.10 -9.59 -8.18
N ALA A 122 3.97 -8.81 -7.55
CA ALA A 122 3.60 -7.71 -6.67
C ALA A 122 2.83 -6.62 -7.45
N VAL A 123 3.36 -6.13 -8.56
CA VAL A 123 2.67 -5.08 -9.34
C VAL A 123 1.35 -5.57 -9.93
N THR A 124 1.23 -6.87 -10.25
CA THR A 124 -0.04 -7.50 -10.67
C THR A 124 -1.06 -7.48 -9.55
N ILE A 125 -0.67 -7.84 -8.32
CA ILE A 125 -1.54 -7.75 -7.14
C ILE A 125 -1.99 -6.30 -6.89
N GLY A 126 -1.06 -5.35 -6.98
CA GLY A 126 -1.39 -3.92 -6.87
C GLY A 126 -2.39 -3.46 -7.94
N HIS A 127 -2.21 -3.91 -9.18
CA HIS A 127 -3.12 -3.64 -10.30
C HIS A 127 -4.51 -4.21 -10.05
N ILE A 128 -4.60 -5.49 -9.65
CA ILE A 128 -5.87 -6.14 -9.31
C ILE A 128 -6.57 -5.37 -8.19
N THR A 129 -5.84 -5.04 -7.13
CA THR A 129 -6.36 -4.30 -5.97
C THR A 129 -6.99 -2.98 -6.42
N LEU A 130 -6.25 -2.17 -7.18
CA LEU A 130 -6.69 -0.83 -7.58
C LEU A 130 -7.80 -0.83 -8.64
N ARG A 131 -7.75 -1.76 -9.59
CA ARG A 131 -8.59 -1.69 -10.81
C ARG A 131 -9.76 -2.65 -10.80
N HIS A 132 -9.61 -3.82 -10.17
CA HIS A 132 -10.50 -4.96 -10.42
C HIS A 132 -11.16 -5.51 -9.16
N ASN A 133 -10.63 -5.25 -7.96
CA ASN A 133 -11.12 -5.87 -6.74
C ASN A 133 -11.49 -4.86 -5.64
N LYS A 134 -12.18 -3.77 -6.01
CA LYS A 134 -12.75 -2.79 -5.08
C LYS A 134 -11.75 -2.24 -4.04
N MET A 135 -10.51 -2.00 -4.45
CA MET A 135 -9.43 -1.50 -3.58
C MET A 135 -8.93 -2.50 -2.54
N HIS A 136 -9.27 -3.79 -2.67
CA HIS A 136 -8.83 -4.85 -1.76
C HIS A 136 -8.30 -6.08 -2.52
N PHE A 137 -7.42 -6.86 -1.90
CA PHE A 137 -6.98 -8.16 -2.38
C PHE A 137 -6.82 -9.09 -1.20
N TYR A 138 -7.27 -10.34 -1.34
CA TYR A 138 -7.29 -11.33 -0.27
C TYR A 138 -6.74 -12.66 -0.78
N PHE A 139 -5.83 -13.26 -0.01
CA PHE A 139 -5.29 -14.59 -0.29
C PHE A 139 -4.69 -15.20 0.96
N GLU A 140 -5.20 -16.34 1.46
CA GLU A 140 -4.61 -17.12 2.57
C GLU A 140 -3.96 -16.29 3.70
N GLY A 141 -4.73 -15.39 4.34
CA GLY A 141 -4.24 -14.55 5.44
C GLY A 141 -3.48 -13.29 5.01
N LEU A 142 -3.18 -13.10 3.71
CA LEU A 142 -2.78 -11.82 3.12
C LEU A 142 -4.03 -10.98 2.80
N HIS A 143 -4.04 -9.76 3.29
CA HIS A 143 -4.96 -8.70 2.88
C HIS A 143 -4.16 -7.49 2.42
N ILE A 144 -4.46 -7.00 1.22
CA ILE A 144 -3.93 -5.73 0.71
C ILE A 144 -5.11 -4.81 0.46
N SER A 145 -5.00 -3.57 0.91
CA SER A 145 -5.96 -2.50 0.62
C SER A 145 -5.20 -1.31 0.06
N ALA A 146 -5.56 -0.85 -1.14
CA ALA A 146 -4.83 0.22 -1.79
C ALA A 146 -5.74 1.29 -2.41
N ARG A 147 -5.37 2.56 -2.28
CA ARG A 147 -6.15 3.71 -2.77
C ARG A 147 -5.25 4.79 -3.35
N VAL A 148 -5.81 5.57 -4.27
CA VAL A 148 -5.23 6.82 -4.73
C VAL A 148 -6.10 7.95 -4.21
N VAL A 149 -5.53 8.90 -3.47
CA VAL A 149 -6.27 9.98 -2.82
C VAL A 149 -5.63 11.34 -3.08
N ASP A 150 -6.46 12.35 -3.28
CA ASP A 150 -6.09 13.76 -3.42
C ASP A 150 -6.06 14.50 -2.07
N LYS A 151 -6.66 13.89 -1.03
CA LYS A 151 -6.74 14.44 0.32
C LYS A 151 -6.88 13.35 1.38
N PHE A 152 -6.47 13.67 2.60
CA PHE A 152 -6.73 12.84 3.78
C PHE A 152 -7.14 13.70 4.97
N LEU A 153 -7.91 13.10 5.89
CA LEU A 153 -8.19 13.71 7.17
C LEU A 153 -6.98 13.51 8.07
N ALA A 154 -6.41 14.60 8.55
CA ALA A 154 -5.29 14.61 9.47
C ALA A 154 -5.73 15.27 10.78
N VAL A 155 -5.26 14.71 11.89
CA VAL A 155 -5.39 15.39 13.18
C VAL A 155 -4.25 16.39 13.30
N ASN A 156 -4.59 17.68 13.37
CA ASN A 156 -3.61 18.74 13.55
C ASN A 156 -3.31 18.93 15.05
N PHE A 157 -2.33 18.18 15.55
CA PHE A 157 -1.86 18.35 16.92
C PHE A 157 -1.01 19.60 17.12
N TRP A 158 -0.30 20.05 16.08
CA TRP A 158 0.75 21.06 16.21
C TRP A 158 0.20 22.49 16.29
N ASP A 159 -0.78 22.82 15.44
CA ASP A 159 -1.35 24.17 15.44
C ASP A 159 -2.19 24.44 16.68
N LYS A 160 -2.79 23.41 17.30
CA LYS A 160 -3.46 23.57 18.59
C LYS A 160 -2.47 23.86 19.71
N VAL A 161 -1.40 23.07 19.84
CA VAL A 161 -0.36 23.31 20.86
C VAL A 161 0.29 24.68 20.67
N LYS A 162 0.54 25.08 19.41
CA LYS A 162 1.07 26.40 19.08
C LYS A 162 0.09 27.53 19.44
N THR A 163 -1.18 27.40 19.07
CA THR A 163 -2.23 28.38 19.39
C THR A 163 -2.46 28.48 20.89
N GLU A 164 -2.51 27.36 21.61
CA GLU A 164 -2.62 27.31 23.07
C GLU A 164 -1.41 27.97 23.74
N ALA A 165 -0.19 27.63 23.32
CA ALA A 165 1.04 28.24 23.83
C ALA A 165 1.09 29.76 23.58
N LEU A 166 0.69 30.22 22.38
CA LEU A 166 0.62 31.65 22.05
C LEU A 166 -0.48 32.37 22.85
N SER A 167 -1.61 31.72 23.10
CA SER A 167 -2.68 32.29 23.93
C SER A 167 -2.26 32.47 25.39
N LEU A 168 -1.50 31.52 25.95
CA LEU A 168 -0.95 31.58 27.30
C LEU A 168 0.13 32.67 27.45
N LEU A 169 0.97 32.84 26.42
CA LEU A 169 1.96 33.92 26.34
C LEU A 169 1.29 35.30 26.27
N GLY A 170 0.17 35.44 25.55
CA GLY A 170 -0.60 36.69 25.47
C GLY A 170 -1.28 37.11 26.78
N THR A 171 -1.60 36.15 27.66
CA THR A 171 -2.19 36.42 28.99
C THR A 171 -1.17 36.70 30.09
N THR A 172 0.13 36.57 29.82
CA THR A 172 1.17 36.88 30.81
C THR A 172 1.53 38.36 30.73
N VAL A 173 0.56 39.23 31.02
CA VAL A 173 0.86 40.62 31.38
C VAL A 173 1.44 40.57 32.79
N LEU A 174 2.75 40.77 32.89
CA LEU A 174 3.47 40.97 34.15
C LEU A 174 2.73 42.02 34.99
N LYS A 175 2.21 41.61 36.14
CA LYS A 175 1.91 42.52 37.26
C LYS A 175 3.18 42.80 38.04
#